data_AF-A0A1I1ZGU3-F1
#
_entry.id   AF-A0A1I1ZGU3-F1
#
_cell.length_a   1.000
_cell.length_b   1.000
_cell.length_c   1.000
_cell.angle_alpha   90.00
_cell.angle_beta   90.00
_cell.angle_gamma   90.00
#
_symmetry.space_group_name_H-M   'P 1'
#
loop_
_entity.id
_entity.type
_entity.pdbx_description
1 polymer ?
#
loop_
_entity_poly.entity_id
_entity_poly.type
_entity_poly.pdbx_seq_one_letter_code
_entity_poly.pdbx_strand_id
1 'polypeptide(L)'
;MFDSIKICGENISKLSFDRFKNENIKDIFSLSPMSYQESKGNEYFSIKMQTYTYMLWARYTIDTTFFSDEQSKQFEVFAQHTLWE
;
A
#
# COMPACT_ATOMS: atom_id res chain seq x y z
N MET A 1 10.69 -16.47 6.12
CA MET A 1 9.65 -16.96 5.18
C MET A 1 8.43 -16.09 5.40
N PHE A 2 8.10 -15.21 4.45
CA PHE A 2 7.06 -14.17 4.61
C PHE A 2 5.62 -14.73 4.55
N ASP A 3 5.45 -16.05 4.44
CA ASP A 3 4.16 -16.72 4.23
C ASP A 3 3.12 -16.52 5.34
N SER A 4 3.50 -16.00 6.50
CA SER A 4 2.56 -15.67 7.58
C SER A 4 2.27 -14.17 7.71
N ILE A 5 2.98 -13.30 6.99
CA ILE A 5 2.80 -11.84 7.11
C ILE A 5 1.65 -11.41 6.20
N LYS A 6 0.75 -10.63 6.78
CA LYS A 6 -0.42 -10.10 6.09
C LYS A 6 -0.52 -8.60 6.25
N ILE A 7 -0.93 -7.93 5.18
CA ILE A 7 -1.31 -6.51 5.20
C ILE A 7 -2.78 -6.47 4.80
N CYS A 8 -3.62 -5.90 5.65
CA CYS A 8 -5.07 -5.81 5.41
C CYS A 8 -5.73 -7.17 5.09
N GLY A 9 -5.21 -8.26 5.67
CA GLY A 9 -5.70 -9.63 5.45
C GLY A 9 -5.06 -10.36 4.25
N GLU A 10 -4.44 -9.63 3.33
CA GLU A 10 -3.75 -10.19 2.17
C GLU A 10 -2.35 -10.69 2.53
N ASN A 11 -2.01 -11.88 2.05
CA ASN A 11 -0.69 -12.46 2.27
C ASN A 11 0.32 -11.84 1.29
N ILE A 12 1.35 -11.16 1.82
CA ILE A 12 2.33 -10.45 1.01
C ILE A 12 3.17 -11.39 0.13
N SER A 13 3.33 -12.67 0.50
CA SER A 13 4.05 -13.64 -0.33
C SER A 13 3.29 -13.96 -1.63
N LYS A 14 1.96 -13.87 -1.61
CA LYS A 14 1.07 -14.17 -2.74
C LYS A 14 0.84 -12.99 -3.69
N LEU A 15 1.25 -11.78 -3.30
CA LEU A 15 1.08 -10.58 -4.09
C LEU A 15 2.07 -10.55 -5.26
N SER A 16 1.62 -10.34 -6.50
CA SER A 16 2.45 -10.37 -7.71
C SER A 16 2.54 -9.00 -8.39
N PHE A 17 3.64 -8.76 -9.09
CA PHE A 17 3.85 -7.54 -9.87
C PHE A 17 2.74 -7.30 -10.89
N ASP A 18 2.35 -8.36 -11.62
CA ASP A 18 1.29 -8.29 -12.63
C ASP A 18 -0.05 -7.83 -12.04
N ARG A 19 -0.38 -8.31 -10.84
CA ARG A 19 -1.60 -7.86 -10.12
C ARG A 19 -1.57 -6.36 -9.83
N PHE A 20 -0.44 -5.84 -9.34
CA PHE A 20 -0.25 -4.40 -9.07
C PHE A 20 -0.29 -3.55 -10.34
N LYS A 21 0.17 -4.09 -11.48
CA LYS A 21 0.10 -3.43 -12.79
C LYS A 21 -1.35 -3.33 -13.28
N ASN A 22 -2.13 -4.40 -13.13
CA ASN A 22 -3.45 -4.53 -13.76
C ASN A 22 -4.64 -4.12 -12.85
N GLU A 23 -4.50 -4.15 -11.52
CA GLU A 23 -5.57 -3.85 -10.55
C GLU A 23 -5.27 -2.57 -9.74
N ASN A 24 -6.29 -1.85 -9.28
CA ASN A 24 -6.06 -0.75 -8.34
C ASN A 24 -5.56 -1.30 -6.99
N ILE A 25 -4.63 -0.59 -6.36
CA ILE A 25 -4.01 -1.03 -5.11
C ILE A 25 -5.05 -1.15 -3.99
N LYS A 26 -6.07 -0.27 -3.97
CA LYS A 26 -7.17 -0.38 -3.00
C LYS A 26 -7.91 -1.73 -3.13
N ASP A 27 -8.09 -2.23 -4.35
CA ASP A 27 -8.86 -3.45 -4.61
C ASP A 27 -8.02 -4.68 -4.25
N ILE A 28 -6.71 -4.64 -4.48
CA ILE A 28 -5.76 -5.69 -4.07
C ILE A 28 -5.87 -5.95 -2.57
N PHE A 29 -5.89 -4.89 -1.76
CA PHE A 29 -5.96 -4.96 -0.30
C PHE A 29 -7.38 -4.88 0.28
N SER A 30 -8.43 -4.95 -0.57
CA SER A 30 -9.84 -4.84 -0.14
C SER A 30 -10.13 -3.59 0.73
N LEU A 31 -9.53 -2.45 0.36
CA LEU A 31 -9.63 -1.18 1.08
C LEU A 31 -10.79 -0.31 0.58
N SER A 32 -11.49 0.32 1.53
CA SER A 32 -12.60 1.26 1.27
C SER A 32 -12.37 2.64 1.93
N PRO A 33 -11.25 3.33 1.63
CA PRO A 33 -10.96 4.63 2.24
C PRO A 33 -11.91 5.71 1.71
N MET A 34 -12.27 6.67 2.57
CA MET A 34 -13.11 7.82 2.17
C MET A 34 -12.45 8.66 1.06
N SER A 35 -11.12 8.77 1.08
CA SER A 35 -10.34 9.38 0.01
C SER A 35 -9.00 8.68 -0.11
N TYR A 36 -8.47 8.59 -1.32
CA TYR A 36 -7.19 7.97 -1.58
C TYR A 36 -6.53 8.52 -2.84
N GLN A 37 -5.22 8.28 -2.95
CA GLN A 37 -4.43 8.53 -4.14
C GLN A 37 -3.51 7.33 -4.37
N GLU A 38 -3.50 6.83 -5.61
CA GLU A 38 -2.57 5.78 -6.04
C GLU A 38 -1.49 6.37 -6.95
N SER A 39 -0.28 5.81 -6.84
CA SER A 39 0.84 6.10 -7.73
C SER A 39 1.44 4.77 -8.18
N LYS A 40 1.60 4.61 -9.50
CA LYS A 40 2.17 3.41 -10.11
C LYS A 40 3.35 3.80 -11.01
N GLY A 41 4.54 3.35 -10.62
CA GLY A 41 5.77 3.41 -11.41
C GLY A 41 6.09 2.07 -12.05
N ASN A 42 7.29 1.97 -12.63
CA ASN A 42 7.73 0.75 -13.31
C ASN A 42 7.86 -0.45 -12.36
N GLU A 43 8.34 -0.20 -11.14
CA GLU A 43 8.63 -1.21 -10.11
C GLU A 43 8.08 -0.82 -8.73
N TYR A 44 7.56 0.41 -8.60
CA TYR A 44 7.09 0.99 -7.35
C TYR A 44 5.60 1.28 -7.42
N PHE A 45 4.87 0.92 -6.37
CA PHE A 45 3.43 1.11 -6.24
C PHE A 45 3.13 1.68 -4.86
N SER A 46 2.29 2.71 -4.80
CA SER A 46 1.94 3.37 -3.54
C SER A 46 0.45 3.70 -3.50
N ILE A 47 -0.20 3.43 -2.37
CA ILE A 47 -1.52 3.97 -2.03
C ILE A 47 -1.43 4.80 -0.76
N LYS A 48 -1.93 6.03 -0.85
CA LYS A 48 -2.12 6.93 0.28
C LYS A 48 -3.61 7.10 0.55
N MET A 49 -4.03 6.79 1.76
CA MET A 49 -5.42 6.89 2.22
C MET A 49 -5.61 8.11 3.11
N GLN A 50 -6.84 8.63 3.15
CA GLN A 50 -7.21 9.79 3.97
C GLN A 50 -6.40 11.03 3.55
N THR A 51 -6.50 11.32 2.25
CA THR A 51 -5.79 12.43 1.58
C THR A 51 -6.42 13.80 1.85
N TYR A 52 -7.69 13.87 2.25
CA TYR A 52 -8.32 15.14 2.62
C TYR A 52 -7.65 15.76 3.84
N THR A 53 -7.53 17.09 3.82
CA THR A 53 -6.90 17.92 4.86
C THR A 53 -7.77 18.10 6.11
N TYR A 54 -8.81 17.30 6.31
CA TYR A 54 -9.49 17.28 7.60
C TYR A 54 -8.51 16.75 8.65
N MET A 55 -7.88 17.68 9.36
CA MET A 55 -6.71 17.53 10.24
C MET A 55 -6.86 16.54 11.41
N LEU A 56 -7.98 15.84 11.48
CA LEU A 56 -8.36 14.95 12.58
C LEU A 56 -8.04 13.47 12.31
N TRP A 57 -7.67 13.11 11.08
CA TRP A 57 -7.57 11.71 10.67
C TRP A 57 -6.12 11.29 10.40
N ALA A 58 -5.74 10.11 10.88
CA ALA A 58 -4.44 9.52 10.58
C ALA A 58 -4.36 9.14 9.10
N ARG A 59 -3.31 9.61 8.42
CA ARG A 59 -3.01 9.21 7.06
C ARG A 59 -2.30 7.87 7.06
N TYR A 60 -2.70 6.98 6.17
CA TYR A 60 -2.08 5.67 6.01
C TYR A 60 -1.49 5.54 4.62
N THR A 61 -0.29 4.98 4.52
CA THR A 61 0.38 4.72 3.24
C THR A 61 0.84 3.28 3.19
N ILE A 62 0.61 2.60 2.07
CA ILE A 62 1.23 1.32 1.75
C ILE A 62 2.09 1.53 0.51
N ASP A 63 3.38 1.27 0.66
CA ASP A 63 4.36 1.32 -0.42
C ASP A 63 4.85 -0.09 -0.73
N THR A 64 5.03 -0.38 -2.01
CA THR A 64 5.43 -1.68 -2.52
C THR A 64 6.45 -1.51 -3.63
N THR A 65 7.59 -2.16 -3.50
CA THR A 65 8.66 -2.18 -4.52
C THR A 65 8.94 -3.60 -4.94
N PHE A 66 8.89 -3.86 -6.24
CA PHE A 66 9.29 -5.11 -6.88
C PHE A 66 10.68 -4.94 -7.49
N PHE A 67 11.64 -5.74 -7.08
CA PHE A 67 12.99 -5.67 -7.66
C PHE A 67 13.09 -6.60 -8.88
N SER A 68 13.88 -6.18 -9.87
CA SER A 68 14.09 -6.87 -11.17
C SER A 68 14.54 -8.34 -11.10
N ASP A 69 14.99 -8.83 -9.95
CA ASP A 69 15.23 -10.26 -9.69
C ASP A 69 13.95 -11.08 -9.46
N GLU A 70 12.75 -10.47 -9.60
CA GLU A 70 11.38 -11.01 -9.51
C GLU A 70 11.01 -11.76 -8.21
N GLN A 71 11.98 -12.04 -7.34
CA GLN A 71 11.83 -12.79 -6.10
C GLN A 71 11.72 -11.89 -4.87
N SER A 72 12.32 -10.70 -4.91
CA SER A 72 12.38 -9.79 -3.78
C SER A 72 11.31 -8.71 -3.90
N LYS A 73 10.50 -8.60 -2.85
CA LYS A 73 9.43 -7.61 -2.72
C LYS A 73 9.61 -6.90 -1.39
N GLN A 74 9.55 -5.59 -1.42
CA GLN A 74 9.53 -4.76 -0.21
C GLN A 74 8.14 -4.19 -0.03
N PHE A 75 7.62 -4.32 1.19
CA PHE A 75 6.36 -3.74 1.60
C PHE A 75 6.61 -2.84 2.81
N GLU A 76 6.15 -1.60 2.73
CA GLU A 76 6.24 -0.63 3.82
C GLU A 76 4.85 -0.11 4.14
N VAL A 77 4.51 -0.05 5.43
CA VAL A 77 3.21 0.43 5.90
C VAL A 77 3.46 1.54 6.89
N PHE A 78 2.90 2.72 6.61
CA PHE A 78 3.08 3.91 7.41
C PHE A 78 1.74 4.39 7.95
N ALA A 79 1.73 4.82 9.21
CA ALA A 79 0.68 5.62 9.81
C ALA A 79 1.27 6.98 10.19
N GLN A 80 0.65 8.06 9.72
CA GLN A 80 1.05 9.44 9.99
C GLN A 80 -0.10 10.14 10.70
N HIS A 81 0.17 10.72 11.86
CA HIS A 81 -0.77 11.55 12.60
C HIS A 81 -0.17 12.94 12.81
N THR A 82 -1.03 13.96 12.87
CA THR A 82 -0.62 15.32 13.25
C THR A 82 -0.81 15.47 14.75
N LEU A 83 0.26 15.81 15.48
CA LEU A 83 0.16 16.26 16.88
C LEU A 83 0.01 17.77 16.87
N TRP A 84 -0.99 18.27 17.60
CA TRP A 84 -1.14 19.70 17.89
C TRP A 84 -0.45 20.01 19.22
N GLU A 85 0.27 21.13 19.27
CA GLU A 85 0.70 21.77 20.53
C GLU A 85 -0.42 22.64 21.11
#